data_AF-A0A0N1LDZ8-F1
#
_entry.id   AF-A0A0N1LDZ8-F1
#
_cell.length_a   1.000
_cell.length_b   1.000
_cell.length_c   1.000
_cell.angle_alpha   90.00
_cell.angle_beta   90.00
_cell.angle_gamma   90.00
#
_symmetry.space_group_name_H-M   'P 1'
#
loop_
_entity.id
_entity.type
_entity.pdbx_description
1 polymer ?
#
loop_
_entity_poly.entity_id
_entity_poly.type
_entity_poly.pdbx_seq_one_letter_code
_entity_poly.pdbx_strand_id
1 'polypeptide(L)'
;MILPLPAAFNSALSSDRLQEVATWLLEELYATEDDLTRSTDDGYTRGCTMFGRQRNRIVAETASGKHSWLGLPNGNNDVVFTIGGVPCRFSNDDPANPSKDAVLTANRYQTEFLDFASPGEPGRFCFIIDRGQDGASEPRVEFLGFTPSGEVACRWLSDAVRVMRVEGDQPLAPTVPVGKPQIGPKRRDEGDAAAEAVR
;
A
#
# COMPACT_ATOMS: atom_id res chain seq x y z
N MET A 1 14.66 12.38 -4.18
CA MET A 1 15.66 12.39 -3.10
C MET A 1 15.66 11.02 -2.45
N ILE A 2 16.84 10.49 -2.09
CA ILE A 2 16.95 9.22 -1.35
C ILE A 2 16.68 9.56 0.12
N LEU A 3 15.63 8.98 0.71
CA LEU A 3 15.32 9.16 2.12
C LEU A 3 16.21 8.24 2.97
N PRO A 4 16.61 8.66 4.18
CA PRO A 4 17.35 7.82 5.10
C PRO A 4 16.55 6.59 5.53
N LEU A 5 17.27 5.54 5.94
CA LEU A 5 16.66 4.35 6.53
C LEU A 5 16.15 4.64 7.95
N PRO A 6 15.04 4.01 8.39
CA PRO A 6 14.51 4.15 9.75
C PRO A 6 15.54 3.84 10.85
N ALA A 7 16.42 2.86 10.59
CA ALA A 7 17.51 2.47 11.49
C ALA A 7 18.51 3.61 11.80
N ALA A 8 18.57 4.65 10.95
CA ALA A 8 19.39 5.84 11.20
C ALA A 8 18.84 6.70 12.35
N PHE A 9 17.53 6.61 12.64
CA PHE A 9 16.87 7.34 13.72
C PHE A 9 16.62 6.46 14.94
N ASN A 10 16.30 5.18 14.72
CA ASN A 10 16.12 4.23 15.82
C ASN A 10 16.58 2.83 15.40
N SER A 11 17.64 2.34 16.04
CA SER A 11 18.26 1.05 15.72
C SER A 11 17.33 -0.15 15.96
N ALA A 12 16.25 0.01 16.72
CA ALA A 12 15.24 -1.03 16.85
C ALA A 12 14.48 -1.30 15.55
N LEU A 13 14.41 -0.33 14.64
CA LEU A 13 13.79 -0.41 13.31
C LEU A 13 14.79 -0.96 12.27
N SER A 14 15.42 -2.10 12.59
CA SER A 14 16.35 -2.77 11.68
C SER A 14 15.62 -3.38 10.49
N SER A 15 16.30 -3.47 9.34
CA SER A 15 15.73 -4.06 8.12
C SER A 15 15.18 -5.46 8.36
N ASP A 16 15.86 -6.30 9.15
CA ASP A 16 15.41 -7.67 9.44
C ASP A 16 14.03 -7.70 10.12
N ARG A 17 13.81 -6.84 11.11
CA ARG A 17 12.52 -6.76 11.83
C ARG A 17 11.43 -6.16 10.96
N LEU A 18 11.77 -5.14 10.17
CA LEU A 18 10.82 -4.55 9.21
C LEU A 18 10.43 -5.57 8.13
N GLN A 19 11.39 -6.35 7.65
CA GLN A 19 11.17 -7.40 6.67
C GLN A 19 10.31 -8.52 7.21
N GLU A 20 10.54 -8.95 8.45
CA GLU A 20 9.73 -9.99 9.08
C GLU A 20 8.26 -9.58 9.22
N VAL A 21 7.98 -8.35 9.66
CA VAL A 21 6.61 -7.79 9.70
C VAL A 21 6.03 -7.66 8.29
N ALA A 22 6.81 -7.16 7.32
CA ALA A 22 6.36 -7.03 5.94
C ALA A 22 5.98 -8.38 5.33
N THR A 23 6.75 -9.43 5.60
CA THR A 23 6.46 -10.80 5.15
C THR A 23 5.11 -11.27 5.69
N TRP A 24 4.80 -11.09 6.98
CA TRP A 24 3.49 -11.44 7.52
C TRP A 24 2.34 -10.70 6.83
N LEU A 25 2.52 -9.42 6.55
CA LEU A 25 1.50 -8.59 5.90
C LEU A 25 1.23 -9.05 4.45
N LEU A 26 2.29 -9.41 3.72
CA LEU A 26 2.22 -9.88 2.34
C LEU A 26 1.69 -11.32 2.26
N GLU A 27 2.08 -12.21 3.15
CA GLU A 27 1.55 -13.57 3.23
C GLU A 27 0.02 -13.56 3.38
N GLU A 28 -0.50 -12.75 4.31
CA GLU A 28 -1.95 -12.62 4.51
C GLU A 28 -2.65 -11.90 3.36
N LEU A 29 -1.97 -10.98 2.67
CA LEU A 29 -2.48 -10.38 1.45
C LEU A 29 -2.68 -11.45 0.37
N TYR A 30 -1.64 -12.22 0.06
CA TYR A 30 -1.69 -13.24 -0.99
C TYR A 30 -2.71 -14.34 -0.64
N ALA A 31 -2.70 -14.85 0.59
CA ALA A 31 -3.68 -15.84 1.02
C ALA A 31 -5.13 -15.34 0.91
N THR A 32 -5.36 -14.04 1.12
CA THR A 32 -6.70 -13.44 0.94
C THR A 32 -7.09 -13.34 -0.53
N GLU A 33 -6.14 -12.98 -1.41
CA GLU A 33 -6.38 -12.92 -2.85
C GLU A 33 -6.72 -14.30 -3.43
N ASP A 34 -6.05 -15.35 -2.95
CA ASP A 34 -6.28 -16.73 -3.36
C ASP A 34 -7.60 -17.30 -2.82
N ASP A 35 -7.95 -17.00 -1.56
CA ASP A 35 -9.16 -17.53 -0.93
C ASP A 35 -10.45 -16.88 -1.44
N LEU A 36 -10.42 -15.58 -1.70
CA LEU A 36 -11.59 -14.80 -2.11
C LEU A 36 -11.67 -14.71 -3.63
N THR A 37 -12.10 -15.79 -4.27
CA THR A 37 -12.19 -15.91 -5.74
C THR A 37 -13.63 -16.07 -6.25
N ARG A 38 -14.63 -15.96 -5.37
CA ARG A 38 -16.05 -16.13 -5.77
C ARG A 38 -16.56 -14.87 -6.47
N SER A 39 -17.61 -15.05 -7.28
CA SER A 39 -18.29 -13.93 -7.98
C SER A 39 -18.97 -12.93 -7.04
N THR A 40 -19.15 -13.29 -5.77
CA THR A 40 -19.71 -12.42 -4.72
C THR A 40 -18.63 -11.70 -3.91
N ASP A 41 -17.34 -11.92 -4.20
CA ASP A 41 -16.24 -11.25 -3.53
C ASP A 41 -15.89 -9.93 -4.23
N ASP A 42 -16.22 -8.82 -3.60
CA ASP A 42 -15.97 -7.47 -4.11
C ASP A 42 -14.80 -6.79 -3.39
N GLY A 43 -14.52 -5.54 -3.76
CA GLY A 43 -13.44 -4.77 -3.15
C GLY A 43 -13.60 -4.57 -1.64
N TYR A 44 -14.84 -4.52 -1.14
CA TYR A 44 -15.12 -4.35 0.28
C TYR A 44 -14.84 -5.64 1.05
N THR A 45 -15.38 -6.79 0.61
CA THR A 45 -15.16 -8.07 1.30
C THR A 45 -13.69 -8.48 1.27
N ARG A 46 -13.01 -8.26 0.15
CA ARG A 46 -11.55 -8.46 0.02
C ARG A 46 -10.77 -7.57 0.97
N GLY A 47 -11.06 -6.27 0.97
CA GLY A 47 -10.36 -5.30 1.82
C GLY A 47 -10.56 -5.56 3.31
N CYS A 48 -11.79 -5.84 3.74
CA CYS A 48 -12.11 -6.14 5.14
C CYS A 48 -11.46 -7.44 5.62
N THR A 49 -11.50 -8.50 4.81
CA THR A 49 -10.89 -9.79 5.15
C THR A 49 -9.37 -9.67 5.23
N MET A 50 -8.75 -9.02 4.23
CA MET A 50 -7.31 -8.80 4.17
C MET A 50 -6.81 -8.05 5.41
N PHE A 51 -7.43 -6.91 5.73
CA PHE A 51 -7.08 -6.15 6.92
C PHE A 51 -7.25 -6.97 8.20
N GLY A 52 -8.37 -7.68 8.33
CA GLY A 52 -8.67 -8.51 9.49
C GLY A 52 -7.62 -9.61 9.71
N ARG A 53 -7.21 -10.28 8.63
CA ARG A 53 -6.17 -11.33 8.64
C ARG A 53 -4.80 -10.77 9.00
N GLN A 54 -4.36 -9.69 8.36
CA GLN A 54 -3.10 -9.00 8.67
C GLN A 54 -3.04 -8.55 10.13
N ARG A 55 -4.12 -7.95 10.65
CA ARG A 55 -4.22 -7.56 12.07
C ARG A 55 -4.10 -8.79 12.96
N ASN A 56 -4.90 -9.83 12.71
CA ASN A 56 -4.91 -11.04 13.53
C ASN A 56 -3.55 -11.76 13.51
N ARG A 57 -2.83 -11.72 12.38
CA ARG A 57 -1.48 -12.26 12.23
C ARG A 57 -0.51 -11.56 13.18
N ILE A 58 -0.50 -10.23 13.22
CA ILE A 58 0.34 -9.46 14.16
C ILE A 58 -0.02 -9.78 15.62
N VAL A 59 -1.31 -9.87 15.94
CA VAL A 59 -1.78 -10.23 17.29
C VAL A 59 -1.29 -11.63 17.68
N ALA A 60 -1.39 -12.60 16.78
CA ALA A 60 -0.93 -13.97 17.01
C ALA A 60 0.59 -14.06 17.17
N GLU A 61 1.37 -13.38 16.32
CA GLU A 61 2.83 -13.34 16.43
C GLU A 61 3.29 -12.70 17.75
N THR A 62 2.61 -11.64 18.20
CA THR A 62 2.89 -11.05 19.52
C THR A 62 2.57 -12.02 20.65
N ALA A 63 1.38 -12.65 20.62
CA ALA A 63 0.96 -13.61 21.65
C ALA A 63 1.82 -14.87 21.68
N SER A 64 2.50 -15.21 20.59
CA SER A 64 3.41 -16.36 20.52
C SER A 64 4.66 -16.19 21.41
N GLY A 65 5.04 -14.95 21.74
CA GLY A 65 6.24 -14.64 22.52
C GLY A 65 7.57 -14.96 21.82
N LYS A 66 7.55 -15.38 20.54
CA LYS A 66 8.77 -15.70 19.77
C LYS A 66 9.63 -14.48 19.48
N HIS A 67 9.01 -13.30 19.40
CA HIS A 67 9.64 -12.04 19.02
C HIS A 67 9.75 -11.12 20.24
N SER A 68 10.88 -11.16 20.94
CA SER A 68 11.08 -10.35 22.15
C SER A 68 11.05 -8.83 21.91
N TRP A 69 11.19 -8.41 20.65
CA TRP A 69 11.13 -7.03 20.22
C TRP A 69 9.71 -6.57 19.86
N LEU A 70 8.75 -7.47 19.72
CA LEU A 70 7.39 -7.17 19.27
C LEU A 70 6.47 -6.94 20.48
N GLY A 71 5.72 -5.84 20.47
CA GLY A 71 4.68 -5.56 21.47
C GLY A 71 3.36 -5.15 20.82
N LEU A 72 2.28 -5.14 21.61
CA LEU A 72 0.94 -4.81 21.12
C LEU A 72 0.17 -3.92 22.11
N PRO A 73 0.41 -2.60 22.10
CA PRO A 73 -0.37 -1.65 22.88
C PRO A 73 -1.87 -1.67 22.57
N ASN A 74 -2.25 -1.97 21.32
CA ASN A 74 -3.65 -2.04 20.90
C ASN A 74 -3.86 -3.05 19.77
N GLY A 75 -4.65 -4.10 20.03
CA GLY A 75 -5.00 -5.14 19.06
C GLY A 75 -6.33 -4.93 18.31
N ASN A 76 -7.01 -3.80 18.52
CA ASN A 76 -8.32 -3.51 17.92
C ASN A 76 -8.20 -3.07 16.45
N ASN A 77 -9.29 -2.57 15.85
CA ASN A 77 -9.30 -2.13 14.44
C ASN A 77 -8.42 -0.91 14.16
N ASP A 78 -8.06 -0.14 15.18
CA ASP A 78 -7.05 0.91 15.14
C ASP A 78 -5.69 0.40 15.67
N VAL A 79 -5.31 -0.81 15.24
CA VAL A 79 -4.16 -1.57 15.73
C VAL A 79 -2.89 -0.71 15.79
N VAL A 80 -2.20 -0.83 16.92
CA VAL A 80 -0.87 -0.28 17.15
C VAL A 80 -0.04 -1.39 17.79
N PHE A 81 1.07 -1.73 17.14
CA PHE A 81 2.07 -2.66 17.63
C PHE A 81 3.40 -1.93 17.77
N THR A 82 4.36 -2.49 18.49
CA THR A 82 5.67 -1.87 18.70
C THR A 82 6.78 -2.74 18.16
N ILE A 83 7.81 -2.11 17.61
CA ILE A 83 9.07 -2.74 17.23
C ILE A 83 10.17 -2.14 18.11
N GLY A 84 10.66 -2.92 19.07
CA GLY A 84 11.60 -2.47 20.09
C GLY A 84 11.13 -1.21 20.83
N GLY A 85 9.83 -1.14 21.13
CA GLY A 85 9.21 0.01 21.80
C GLY A 85 8.73 1.13 20.87
N VAL A 86 9.07 1.11 19.57
CA VAL A 86 8.61 2.14 18.62
C VAL A 86 7.21 1.83 18.11
N PRO A 87 6.20 2.70 18.30
CA PRO A 87 4.82 2.43 17.92
C PRO A 87 4.58 2.56 16.41
N CYS A 88 4.12 1.47 15.81
CA CYS A 88 3.89 1.31 14.38
C CYS A 88 2.42 1.00 14.10
N ARG A 89 1.94 1.44 12.93
CA ARG A 89 0.65 1.07 12.35
C ARG A 89 0.88 0.43 10.98
N PHE A 90 -0.18 -0.12 10.39
CA PHE A 90 -0.15 -0.51 8.98
C PHE A 90 -1.42 -0.07 8.25
N SER A 91 -1.32 0.05 6.92
CA SER A 91 -2.43 0.40 6.04
C SER A 91 -2.21 -0.20 4.65
N ASN A 92 -3.30 -0.64 4.01
CA ASN A 92 -3.29 -0.96 2.58
C ASN A 92 -3.59 0.33 1.81
N ASP A 93 -2.59 1.04 1.29
CA ASP A 93 -2.74 2.41 0.73
C ASP A 93 -1.65 2.69 -0.32
N ASP A 94 -1.72 3.84 -0.97
CA ASP A 94 -0.65 4.33 -1.85
C ASP A 94 0.46 5.00 -1.01
N PRO A 95 1.71 4.52 -1.05
CA PRO A 95 2.81 5.13 -0.29
C PRO A 95 3.25 6.49 -0.85
N ALA A 96 2.98 6.79 -2.12
CA ALA A 96 3.28 8.09 -2.73
C ALA A 96 2.19 9.13 -2.44
N ASN A 97 0.94 8.68 -2.24
CA ASN A 97 -0.20 9.56 -1.98
C ASN A 97 -1.18 8.92 -0.97
N PRO A 98 -0.80 8.79 0.31
CA PRO A 98 -1.63 8.12 1.29
C PRO A 98 -2.92 8.91 1.57
N SER A 99 -4.01 8.18 1.73
CA SER A 99 -5.36 8.73 1.88
C SER A 99 -6.06 8.31 3.17
N LYS A 100 -5.56 7.27 3.84
CA LYS A 100 -6.22 6.66 4.98
C LYS A 100 -5.79 7.27 6.31
N ASP A 101 -6.73 7.41 7.24
CA ASP A 101 -6.48 7.91 8.61
C ASP A 101 -5.39 7.14 9.36
N ALA A 102 -5.23 5.85 9.06
CA ALA A 102 -4.15 5.04 9.62
C ALA A 102 -2.74 5.59 9.28
N VAL A 103 -2.64 6.30 8.15
CA VAL A 103 -1.42 6.91 7.62
C VAL A 103 -1.40 8.42 7.84
N LEU A 104 -2.54 9.08 7.92
CA LEU A 104 -2.59 10.55 8.02
C LEU A 104 -2.66 11.06 9.46
N THR A 105 -3.20 10.25 10.39
CA THR A 105 -3.49 10.70 11.75
C THR A 105 -2.72 9.88 12.78
N ALA A 106 -2.10 10.58 13.74
CA ALA A 106 -1.46 9.93 14.88
C ALA A 106 -2.53 9.26 15.75
N ASN A 107 -2.32 7.98 16.07
CA ASN A 107 -3.12 7.31 17.09
C ASN A 107 -2.65 7.76 18.49
N ARG A 108 -3.51 7.68 19.52
CA ARG A 108 -3.15 7.98 20.92
C ARG A 108 -1.90 7.23 21.41
N TYR A 109 -1.65 6.02 20.91
CA TYR A 109 -0.46 5.23 21.26
C TYR A 109 0.82 5.67 20.52
N GLN A 110 0.70 6.62 19.58
CA GLN A 110 1.82 7.26 18.88
C GLN A 110 2.05 8.71 19.35
N THR A 111 1.10 9.31 20.08
CA THR A 111 1.15 10.71 20.50
C THR A 111 2.39 11.04 21.31
N GLU A 112 2.73 10.25 22.33
CA GLU A 112 3.94 10.50 23.12
C GLU A 112 5.20 10.46 22.23
N PHE A 113 5.29 9.48 21.34
CA PHE A 113 6.44 9.37 20.43
C PHE A 113 6.54 10.56 19.47
N LEU A 114 5.39 11.09 19.03
CA LEU A 114 5.32 12.26 18.16
C LEU A 114 5.70 13.55 18.90
N ASP A 115 5.24 13.72 20.14
CA ASP A 115 5.45 14.92 20.94
C ASP A 115 6.93 15.11 21.35
N PHE A 116 7.68 14.02 21.47
CA PHE A 116 9.11 14.05 21.79
C PHE A 116 10.03 14.05 20.55
N ALA A 117 9.49 13.98 19.33
CA ALA A 117 10.30 14.00 18.12
C ALA A 117 10.86 15.39 17.82
N SER A 118 12.16 15.47 17.53
CA SER A 118 12.78 16.74 17.13
C SER A 118 12.29 17.17 15.74
N PRO A 119 12.35 18.48 15.41
CA PRO A 119 12.07 18.93 14.06
C PRO A 119 12.92 18.19 13.01
N GLY A 120 12.26 17.58 12.02
CA GLY A 120 12.90 16.78 10.98
C GLY A 120 13.12 15.30 11.32
N GLU A 121 12.89 14.89 12.57
CA GLU A 121 12.92 13.48 12.98
C GLU A 121 11.54 12.83 12.82
N PRO A 122 11.48 11.53 12.50
CA PRO A 122 10.22 10.80 12.42
C PRO A 122 9.64 10.57 13.83
N GLY A 123 8.41 11.06 14.06
CA GLY A 123 7.64 10.84 15.28
C GLY A 123 6.47 9.86 15.11
N ARG A 124 6.18 9.45 13.87
CA ARG A 124 5.09 8.50 13.57
C ARG A 124 5.51 7.53 12.48
N PHE A 125 5.21 6.25 12.67
CA PHE A 125 5.63 5.19 11.76
C PHE A 125 4.46 4.36 11.25
N CYS A 126 4.49 4.02 9.96
CA CYS A 126 3.45 3.22 9.33
C CYS A 126 4.01 2.31 8.22
N PHE A 127 3.59 1.05 8.21
CA PHE A 127 3.74 0.13 7.10
C PHE A 127 2.63 0.38 6.07
N ILE A 128 3.01 0.74 4.85
CA ILE A 128 2.10 0.94 3.73
C ILE A 128 2.24 -0.24 2.78
N ILE A 129 1.15 -0.97 2.61
CA ILE A 129 1.08 -2.14 1.74
C ILE A 129 0.57 -1.64 0.39
N ASP A 130 1.51 -1.45 -0.53
CA ASP A 130 1.22 -1.09 -1.92
C ASP A 130 0.88 -2.37 -2.69
N ARG A 131 -0.36 -2.45 -3.17
CA ARG A 131 -0.85 -3.61 -3.93
C ARG A 131 -0.51 -3.53 -5.42
N GLY A 132 0.17 -2.46 -5.85
CA GLY A 132 0.33 -2.11 -7.24
C GLY A 132 -0.96 -1.55 -7.84
N GLN A 133 -0.82 -0.70 -8.86
CA GLN A 133 -1.97 -0.32 -9.69
C GLN A 133 -2.40 -1.51 -10.54
N ASP A 134 -3.66 -1.92 -10.41
CA ASP A 134 -4.33 -2.91 -11.28
C ASP A 134 -3.56 -4.23 -11.52
N GLY A 135 -2.74 -4.66 -10.55
CA GLY A 135 -1.95 -5.90 -10.65
C GLY A 135 -0.73 -5.81 -11.58
N ALA A 136 -0.38 -4.63 -12.09
CA ALA A 136 0.77 -4.42 -12.97
C ALA A 136 2.12 -4.43 -12.22
N SER A 137 2.10 -4.37 -10.89
CA SER A 137 3.29 -4.39 -10.04
C SER A 137 3.09 -5.38 -8.90
N GLU A 138 4.15 -6.10 -8.55
CA GLU A 138 4.12 -7.00 -7.40
C GLU A 138 3.82 -6.21 -6.12
N PRO A 139 2.90 -6.71 -5.26
CA PRO A 139 2.66 -6.12 -3.96
C PRO A 139 3.94 -6.00 -3.14
N ARG A 140 4.13 -4.84 -2.52
CA ARG A 140 5.30 -4.55 -1.68
C ARG A 140 4.90 -3.74 -0.46
N VAL A 141 5.77 -3.74 0.55
CA VAL A 141 5.56 -2.97 1.77
C VAL A 141 6.59 -1.86 1.87
N GLU A 142 6.12 -0.66 2.15
CA GLU A 142 6.95 0.50 2.43
C GLU A 142 6.75 0.91 3.88
N PHE A 143 7.84 1.02 4.64
CA PHE A 143 7.79 1.54 6.00
C PHE A 143 8.22 3.01 6.00
N LEU A 144 7.28 3.88 6.36
CA LEU A 144 7.45 5.32 6.34
C LEU A 144 7.50 5.89 7.76
N GLY A 145 8.45 6.79 8.00
CA GLY A 145 8.49 7.64 9.19
C GLY A 145 8.12 9.06 8.83
N PHE A 146 7.17 9.63 9.56
CA PHE A 146 6.64 10.98 9.36
C PHE A 146 7.08 11.91 10.47
N THR A 147 7.48 13.13 10.12
CA THR A 147 7.75 14.21 11.06
C THR A 147 6.47 14.67 11.77
N PRO A 148 6.58 15.49 12.84
CA PRO A 148 5.43 16.20 13.42
C PRO A 148 4.64 17.07 12.41
N SER A 149 5.30 17.59 11.37
CA SER A 149 4.65 18.34 10.27
C SER A 149 3.95 17.43 9.25
N GLY A 150 4.11 16.10 9.34
CA GLY A 150 3.53 15.14 8.41
C GLY A 150 4.37 14.84 7.17
N GLU A 151 5.60 15.36 7.10
CA GLU A 151 6.53 15.11 6.00
C GLU A 151 7.22 13.76 6.18
N VAL A 152 7.55 13.06 5.09
CA VAL A 152 8.26 11.78 5.17
C VAL A 152 9.75 12.03 5.45
N ALA A 153 10.19 11.68 6.66
CA ALA A 153 11.58 11.83 7.10
C ALA A 153 12.44 10.61 6.74
N CYS A 154 11.87 9.41 6.77
CA CYS A 154 12.60 8.17 6.48
C CYS A 154 11.73 7.16 5.74
N ARG A 155 12.38 6.28 4.99
CA ARG A 155 11.72 5.27 4.15
C ARG A 155 12.54 3.99 4.14
N TRP A 156 11.84 2.87 4.25
CA TRP A 156 12.38 1.55 3.97
C TRP A 156 11.42 0.79 3.04
N LEU A 157 11.98 -0.04 2.16
CA LEU A 157 11.25 -0.81 1.16
C LEU A 157 11.51 -2.29 1.42
N SER A 158 10.45 -3.10 1.44
CA SER A 158 10.58 -4.55 1.54
C SER A 158 11.23 -5.14 0.30
N ASP A 159 12.01 -6.20 0.50
CA ASP A 159 12.42 -7.04 -0.60
C ASP A 159 11.20 -7.72 -1.23
N ALA A 160 11.30 -8.08 -2.52
CA ALA A 160 10.25 -8.81 -3.20
C ALA A 160 10.04 -10.17 -2.52
N VAL A 161 8.89 -10.34 -1.86
CA VAL A 161 8.48 -11.64 -1.31
C VAL A 161 8.02 -12.49 -2.49
N ARG A 162 8.92 -13.32 -3.03
CA ARG A 162 8.59 -14.32 -4.06
C ARG A 162 7.69 -15.41 -3.46
N VAL A 163 6.39 -15.16 -3.40
CA VAL A 163 5.43 -16.25 -3.25
C VAL A 163 5.32 -16.93 -4.61
N MET A 164 5.74 -18.19 -4.69
CA MET A 164 5.63 -18.97 -5.92
C MET A 164 4.15 -19.22 -6.22
N ARG A 165 3.55 -18.37 -7.04
CA ARG A 165 2.21 -18.58 -7.59
C ARG A 165 2.28 -19.80 -8.51
N VAL A 166 1.54 -20.84 -8.18
CA VAL A 166 1.13 -21.82 -9.20
C VAL A 166 0.00 -21.14 -9.95
N GLU A 167 0.32 -20.43 -11.03
CA GLU A 167 -0.70 -20.02 -12.00
C GLU A 167 -1.34 -21.30 -12.53
N GLY A 168 -2.53 -21.63 -12.02
CA GLY A 168 -3.39 -22.62 -12.64
C GLY A 168 -3.75 -22.09 -14.02
N ASP A 169 -3.20 -22.73 -15.05
CA ASP A 169 -3.47 -22.60 -16.49
C ASP A 169 -4.69 -21.71 -16.82
N GLN A 170 -4.50 -20.39 -16.79
CA GLN A 170 -5.52 -19.45 -17.23
C GLN A 170 -5.46 -19.45 -18.76
N PRO A 171 -6.53 -19.88 -19.45
CA PRO A 171 -6.52 -19.81 -20.91
C PRO A 171 -6.41 -18.34 -21.31
N LEU A 172 -5.35 -18.02 -22.05
CA LEU A 172 -5.20 -16.74 -22.72
C LEU A 172 -6.52 -16.37 -23.40
N ALA A 173 -7.03 -15.18 -23.12
CA ALA A 173 -8.23 -14.69 -23.78
C ALA A 173 -8.04 -14.80 -25.30
N PRO A 174 -8.99 -15.40 -26.04
CA PRO A 174 -8.82 -15.62 -27.47
C PRO A 174 -8.67 -14.28 -28.18
N THR A 175 -7.66 -14.17 -29.04
CA THR A 175 -7.42 -12.99 -29.86
C THR A 175 -8.64 -12.71 -30.73
N VAL A 176 -9.37 -11.63 -30.43
CA VAL A 176 -10.45 -11.15 -31.29
C VAL A 176 -9.83 -10.31 -32.41
N PRO A 177 -10.04 -10.65 -33.69
CA PRO A 177 -9.57 -9.82 -34.79
C PRO A 177 -10.24 -8.46 -34.75
N VAL A 178 -9.47 -7.41 -34.45
CA VAL A 178 -9.95 -6.03 -34.54
C VAL A 178 -9.97 -5.64 -36.03
N GLY A 179 -11.15 -5.33 -36.55
CA GLY A 179 -11.30 -4.85 -37.92
C GLY A 179 -10.51 -3.57 -38.16
N LYS A 180 -9.88 -3.43 -39.34
CA LYS A 180 -9.14 -2.22 -39.70
C LYS A 180 -10.05 -1.00 -39.55
N PRO A 181 -9.59 0.10 -38.92
CA PRO A 181 -10.37 1.32 -38.81
C PRO A 181 -10.72 1.84 -40.21
N GLN A 182 -12.01 2.11 -40.45
CA GLN A 182 -12.44 2.76 -41.69
C GLN A 182 -12.11 4.25 -41.62
N ILE A 183 -11.02 4.62 -42.29
CA ILE A 183 -10.64 6.01 -42.48
C ILE A 183 -11.37 6.53 -43.73
N GLY A 184 -12.46 7.25 -43.54
CA GLY A 184 -13.13 7.99 -44.61
C GLY A 184 -12.43 9.34 -44.84
N PRO A 185 -12.30 9.81 -46.11
CA PRO A 185 -11.71 11.11 -46.38
C PRO A 185 -12.57 12.23 -45.77
N LYS A 186 -11.90 13.18 -45.12
CA LYS A 186 -12.50 14.37 -44.52
C LYS A 186 -13.22 15.18 -45.61
N ARG A 187 -14.55 15.25 -45.54
CA ARG A 187 -15.35 16.16 -46.39
C ARG A 187 -14.85 17.59 -46.19
N ARG A 188 -14.56 18.26 -47.29
CA ARG A 188 -14.26 19.69 -47.34
C ARG A 188 -15.61 20.41 -47.26
N ASP A 189 -15.80 21.27 -46.25
CA ASP A 189 -16.96 22.17 -46.21
C ASP A 189 -16.87 23.13 -47.40
N GLU A 190 -17.75 22.96 -48.37
CA GLU A 190 -18.07 23.99 -49.37
C GLU A 190 -19.24 24.81 -48.81
N GLY A 191 -18.89 25.85 -48.05
CA GLY A 191 -19.80 26.91 -47.64
C GLY A 191 -19.71 28.08 -48.62
N ASP A 192 -20.76 28.21 -49.44
CA ASP A 192 -21.24 29.37 -50.22
C ASP A 192 -20.28 30.55 -50.47
N ALA A 193 -19.84 30.66 -51.72
CA ALA A 193 -19.55 31.93 -52.37
C ALA A 193 -20.69 32.27 -53.34
N ALA A 194 -21.61 33.13 -52.91
CA ALA A 194 -22.53 33.84 -53.80
C ALA A 194 -22.82 35.25 -53.26
N ALA A 195 -21.87 36.16 -53.48
CA ALA A 195 -22.14 37.59 -53.50
C ALA A 195 -22.34 37.99 -54.96
N GLU A 196 -23.59 37.96 -55.43
CA GLU A 196 -23.98 38.58 -56.69
C GLU A 196 -24.11 40.10 -56.51
N ALA A 197 -23.49 40.82 -57.45
CA ALA A 197 -23.56 42.26 -57.59
C ALA A 197 -24.96 42.72 -58.01
N VAL A 198 -25.46 43.77 -57.36
CA VAL A 198 -26.54 44.61 -57.88
C VAL A 198 -26.06 46.06 -57.91
N ARG A 199 -25.98 46.56 -59.15
CA ARG A 199 -25.76 47.94 -59.65
C ARG A 199 -24.34 48.46 -59.76
#